data_AF-A0A2V8YTX8-F1
#
_entry.id   AF-A0A2V8YTX8-F1
#
_cell.length_a   1.000
_cell.length_b   1.000
_cell.length_c   1.000
_cell.angle_alpha   90.00
_cell.angle_beta   90.00
_cell.angle_gamma   90.00
#
_symmetry.space_group_name_H-M   'P 1'
#
loop_
_entity.id
_entity.type
_entity.pdbx_description
1 polymer ?
#
loop_
_entity_poly.entity_id
_entity_poly.type
_entity_poly.pdbx_seq_one_letter_code
_entity_poly.pdbx_strand_id
1 'polypeptide(L)'
;MISLPASLAPWSKQLSVFPNELSMAIGPLVQRIAAAIDPLHLEDVPGDDDPDGFDGLVNRGSYERLIASDWLLADEIPEEFERRATMREHLFLKTAKRDRAHGLGSVVLFDSGPDQLGSPRLAHLAILVVLIRRADRARANFAWRTLQNPGLPFLHGASESEIIELLRARTSANVSDSMLNDWILRSLETNRSEEIWLVGGERLHQISPHHVVSRVKVDDVLEPQVRQVSVEIQRPKGRPRRVLLDLPDNGVCARLLRDPYQVRVSIPRKLSTMVRSSGLIFAHGGRRLFATTGDGTLMSFPVPNSPWDTPGNAKRHTLDFAADILRWEGKLPSGWPLLSSP
;
A
#
# COMPACT_ATOMS: atom_id res chain seq x y z
N MET A 1 7.43 -21.54 9.84
CA MET A 1 7.01 -20.59 10.89
C MET A 1 7.99 -19.44 10.92
N ILE A 2 7.50 -18.21 10.88
CA ILE A 2 8.32 -16.99 10.89
C ILE A 2 8.61 -16.66 12.36
N SER A 3 9.88 -16.57 12.74
CA SER A 3 10.29 -16.16 14.09
C SER A 3 10.46 -14.65 14.14
N LEU A 4 9.37 -13.92 14.38
CA LEU A 4 9.42 -12.47 14.58
C LEU A 4 9.81 -12.13 16.03
N PRO A 5 10.55 -11.03 16.27
CA PRO A 5 10.76 -10.49 17.61
C PRO A 5 9.45 -10.23 18.36
N ALA A 6 9.48 -10.28 19.69
CA ALA A 6 8.28 -10.11 20.53
C ALA A 6 7.52 -8.80 20.25
N SER A 7 8.23 -7.72 19.93
CA SER A 7 7.64 -6.42 19.57
C SER A 7 6.82 -6.46 18.27
N LEU A 8 7.10 -7.42 17.38
CA LEU A 8 6.40 -7.63 16.11
C LEU A 8 5.39 -8.79 16.17
N ALA A 9 5.34 -9.54 17.27
CA ALA A 9 4.38 -10.63 17.45
C ALA A 9 2.92 -10.23 17.17
N PRO A 10 2.44 -9.04 17.60
CA PRO A 10 1.08 -8.60 17.25
C PRO A 10 0.86 -8.57 15.74
N TRP A 11 1.87 -8.19 14.96
CA TRP A 11 1.83 -7.97 13.51
C TRP A 11 2.05 -9.24 12.68
N SER A 12 2.19 -10.40 13.32
CA SER A 12 2.55 -11.67 12.66
C SER A 12 1.64 -12.01 11.48
N LYS A 13 0.31 -11.93 11.63
CA LYS A 13 -0.66 -12.22 10.55
C LYS A 13 -0.42 -11.36 9.31
N GLN A 14 -0.18 -10.06 9.48
CA GLN A 14 -0.04 -9.13 8.36
C GLN A 14 1.38 -9.18 7.76
N LEU A 15 2.41 -9.35 8.59
CA LEU A 15 3.80 -9.43 8.14
C LEU A 15 4.19 -10.80 7.58
N SER A 16 3.41 -11.84 7.83
CA SER A 16 3.72 -13.20 7.35
C SER A 16 3.58 -13.38 5.85
N VAL A 17 3.03 -12.38 5.16
CA VAL A 17 2.96 -12.39 3.69
C VAL A 17 4.36 -12.24 3.09
N PHE A 18 5.25 -11.48 3.75
CA PHE A 18 6.62 -11.31 3.28
C PHE A 18 7.53 -12.46 3.74
N PRO A 19 8.62 -12.75 3.00
CA PRO A 19 9.72 -13.56 3.52
C PRO A 19 10.28 -12.96 4.82
N ASN A 20 10.74 -13.80 5.75
CA ASN A 20 11.15 -13.39 7.11
C ASN A 20 12.13 -12.20 7.13
N GLU A 21 13.13 -12.20 6.25
CA GLU A 21 14.09 -11.09 6.11
C GLU A 21 13.39 -9.75 5.84
N LEU A 22 12.41 -9.75 4.95
CA LEU A 22 11.65 -8.56 4.56
C LEU A 22 10.61 -8.17 5.62
N SER A 23 10.01 -9.15 6.31
CA SER A 23 9.15 -8.91 7.47
C SER A 23 9.92 -8.18 8.59
N MET A 24 11.16 -8.60 8.87
CA MET A 24 12.03 -7.94 9.85
C MET A 24 12.42 -6.53 9.41
N ALA A 25 12.65 -6.31 8.11
CA ALA A 25 13.01 -5.00 7.58
C ALA A 25 11.85 -3.99 7.60
N ILE A 26 10.62 -4.42 7.30
CA ILE A 26 9.42 -3.57 7.31
C ILE A 26 8.91 -3.33 8.75
N GLY A 27 9.12 -4.27 9.66
CA GLY A 27 8.58 -4.23 11.03
C GLY A 27 8.78 -2.91 11.78
N PRO A 28 10.00 -2.34 11.82
CA PRO A 28 10.23 -1.03 12.46
C PRO A 28 9.42 0.12 11.85
N LEU A 29 9.25 0.12 10.52
CA LEU A 29 8.42 1.12 9.81
C LEU A 29 6.96 1.01 10.27
N VAL A 30 6.44 -0.22 10.29
CA VAL A 30 5.07 -0.53 10.72
C VAL A 30 4.82 -0.09 12.16
N GLN A 31 5.73 -0.39 13.09
CA GLN A 31 5.60 0.03 14.48
C GLN A 31 5.56 1.55 14.62
N ARG A 32 6.44 2.24 13.89
CA ARG A 32 6.60 3.69 13.97
C ARG A 32 5.39 4.43 13.38
N ILE A 33 4.83 3.94 12.28
CA ILE A 33 3.56 4.44 11.72
C ILE A 33 2.39 4.10 12.65
N ALA A 34 2.32 2.88 13.17
CA ALA A 34 1.23 2.46 14.05
C ALA A 34 1.15 3.28 15.34
N ALA A 35 2.28 3.73 15.88
CA ALA A 35 2.30 4.61 17.04
C ALA A 35 1.72 6.01 16.76
N ALA A 36 1.72 6.45 15.50
CA ALA A 36 1.18 7.74 15.08
C ALA A 36 -0.28 7.68 14.64
N ILE A 37 -0.80 6.50 14.30
CA ILE A 37 -2.20 6.29 13.92
C ILE A 37 -3.00 5.84 15.14
N ASP A 38 -3.97 6.67 15.56
CA ASP A 38 -4.88 6.33 16.67
C ASP A 38 -5.74 5.11 16.33
N PRO A 39 -6.26 4.37 17.34
CA PRO A 39 -7.20 3.28 17.13
C PRO A 39 -8.42 3.70 16.29
N LEU A 40 -9.04 2.75 15.60
CA LEU A 40 -10.34 3.02 14.97
C LEU A 40 -11.40 3.11 16.07
N HIS A 41 -11.82 4.33 16.36
CA HIS A 41 -12.94 4.59 17.24
C HIS A 41 -14.21 4.49 16.42
N LEU A 42 -14.95 3.40 16.64
CA LEU A 42 -16.32 3.26 16.18
C LEU A 42 -17.15 4.17 17.09
N GLU A 43 -17.42 5.41 16.67
CA GLU A 43 -18.47 6.17 17.34
C GLU A 43 -19.78 5.45 17.02
N ASP A 44 -20.38 4.83 18.05
CA ASP A 44 -21.81 4.55 18.06
C ASP A 44 -22.50 5.91 18.03
N VAL A 45 -22.60 6.52 16.85
CA VAL A 45 -23.50 7.64 16.64
C VAL A 45 -24.87 7.13 17.05
N PRO A 46 -25.50 7.66 18.12
CA PRO A 46 -26.88 7.39 18.41
C PRO A 46 -27.67 8.12 17.32
N GLY A 47 -27.71 7.51 16.15
CA GLY A 47 -28.58 7.91 15.07
C GLY A 47 -30.00 7.63 15.56
N ASP A 48 -30.78 8.69 15.58
CA ASP A 48 -32.24 8.69 15.52
C ASP A 48 -32.67 8.02 14.20
N ASP A 49 -32.36 6.72 14.08
CA ASP A 49 -32.69 5.91 12.91
C ASP A 49 -34.05 5.26 13.14
N ASP A 50 -34.96 5.48 12.20
CA ASP A 50 -36.27 4.84 12.15
C ASP A 50 -36.12 3.31 12.31
N PRO A 51 -36.79 2.67 13.30
CA PRO A 51 -36.59 1.25 13.59
C PRO A 51 -37.07 0.35 12.45
N ASP A 52 -36.21 -0.60 12.02
CA ASP A 52 -36.48 -1.59 10.97
C ASP A 52 -37.19 -2.83 11.57
N GLY A 53 -38.29 -2.58 12.31
CA GLY A 53 -39.10 -3.61 12.97
C GLY A 53 -38.65 -4.01 14.38
N PHE A 54 -38.96 -5.25 14.79
CA PHE A 54 -38.74 -5.76 16.16
C PHE A 54 -38.01 -7.12 16.17
N ASP A 55 -36.95 -7.23 16.99
CA ASP A 55 -36.06 -8.40 17.13
C ASP A 55 -36.12 -8.95 18.57
N GLY A 56 -37.29 -9.49 18.91
CA GLY A 56 -37.54 -10.16 20.19
C GLY A 56 -38.22 -9.30 21.26
N LEU A 57 -38.17 -9.78 22.50
CA LEU A 57 -38.82 -9.16 23.66
C LEU A 57 -37.80 -8.82 24.74
N VAL A 58 -38.04 -7.73 25.46
CA VAL A 58 -37.21 -7.27 26.59
C VAL A 58 -38.08 -6.80 27.74
N ASN A 59 -37.59 -6.91 28.97
CA ASN A 59 -38.37 -6.56 30.16
C ASN A 59 -38.34 -5.05 30.52
N ARG A 60 -37.84 -4.22 29.60
CA ARG A 60 -37.76 -2.75 29.74
C ARG A 60 -37.87 -2.09 28.38
N GLY A 61 -38.69 -1.04 28.28
CA GLY A 61 -38.85 -0.28 27.04
C GLY A 61 -39.73 0.95 27.23
N SER A 62 -39.93 1.68 26.12
CA SER A 62 -40.98 2.72 26.06
C SER A 62 -42.34 2.04 26.02
N TYR A 63 -43.36 2.60 26.66
CA TYR A 63 -44.72 2.08 26.65
C TYR A 63 -45.36 2.05 25.24
N GLU A 64 -44.84 2.86 24.32
CA GLU A 64 -45.19 2.79 22.89
C GLU A 64 -44.79 1.45 22.26
N ARG A 65 -43.88 0.69 22.89
CA ARG A 65 -43.40 -0.62 22.44
C ARG A 65 -43.84 -1.76 23.36
N LEU A 66 -44.72 -1.52 24.32
CA LEU A 66 -45.25 -2.59 25.15
C LEU A 66 -46.03 -3.59 24.27
N ILE A 67 -45.87 -4.89 24.49
CA ILE A 67 -46.57 -5.88 23.66
C ILE A 67 -48.09 -5.78 23.85
N ALA A 68 -48.83 -6.12 22.80
CA ALA A 68 -50.29 -6.02 22.80
C ALA A 68 -50.96 -6.85 23.93
N SER A 69 -50.41 -8.02 24.26
CA SER A 69 -50.94 -8.85 25.34
C SER A 69 -50.76 -8.22 26.73
N ASP A 70 -49.71 -7.45 26.94
CA ASP A 70 -49.51 -6.72 28.20
C ASP A 70 -50.34 -5.44 28.22
N TRP A 71 -50.58 -4.80 27.07
CA TRP A 71 -51.55 -3.71 26.96
C TRP A 71 -52.97 -4.15 27.30
N LEU A 72 -53.39 -5.35 26.88
CA LEU A 72 -54.71 -5.88 27.20
C LEU A 72 -54.96 -6.02 28.71
N LEU A 73 -53.90 -6.26 29.50
CA LEU A 73 -54.03 -6.33 30.96
C LEU A 73 -54.43 -4.99 31.57
N ALA A 74 -54.08 -3.86 30.94
CA ALA A 74 -54.50 -2.55 31.44
C ALA A 74 -56.03 -2.37 31.39
N ASP A 75 -56.70 -3.01 30.43
CA ASP A 75 -58.15 -2.94 30.26
C ASP A 75 -58.88 -4.04 31.03
N GLU A 76 -58.35 -5.27 31.04
CA GLU A 76 -59.02 -6.45 31.60
C GLU A 76 -58.71 -6.71 33.08
N ILE A 77 -57.46 -6.49 33.52
CA ILE A 77 -57.01 -6.76 34.91
C ILE A 77 -55.98 -5.70 35.35
N PRO A 78 -56.41 -4.47 35.66
CA PRO A 78 -55.52 -3.34 35.90
C PRO A 78 -54.52 -3.57 37.05
N GLU A 79 -54.91 -4.30 38.09
CA GLU A 79 -54.04 -4.56 39.24
C GLU A 79 -52.83 -5.45 38.86
N GLU A 80 -53.00 -6.37 37.92
CA GLU A 80 -51.92 -7.23 37.43
C GLU A 80 -50.96 -6.44 36.52
N PHE A 81 -51.48 -5.50 35.74
CA PHE A 81 -50.66 -4.56 34.97
C PHE A 81 -49.78 -3.69 35.89
N GLU A 82 -50.35 -3.13 36.96
CA GLU A 82 -49.59 -2.34 37.94
C GLU A 82 -48.55 -3.18 38.69
N ARG A 83 -48.91 -4.41 39.07
CA ARG A 83 -47.96 -5.34 39.70
C ARG A 83 -46.78 -5.63 38.77
N ARG A 84 -47.04 -5.94 37.50
CA ARG A 84 -45.98 -6.22 36.51
C ARG A 84 -45.13 -5.00 36.19
N ALA A 85 -45.71 -3.80 36.15
CA ALA A 85 -44.96 -2.56 36.01
C ALA A 85 -43.97 -2.38 37.18
N THR A 86 -44.41 -2.65 38.41
CA THR A 86 -43.60 -2.55 39.63
C THR A 86 -42.51 -3.64 39.68
N MET A 87 -42.87 -4.88 39.34
CA MET A 87 -41.96 -6.04 39.37
C MET A 87 -41.04 -6.12 38.14
N ARG A 88 -41.19 -5.22 37.16
CA ARG A 88 -40.45 -5.23 35.87
C ARG A 88 -40.66 -6.52 35.08
N GLU A 89 -41.90 -6.98 35.08
CA GLU A 89 -42.34 -8.18 34.37
C GLU A 89 -43.04 -7.85 33.04
N HIS A 90 -43.23 -6.56 32.73
CA HIS A 90 -43.73 -6.14 31.41
C HIS A 90 -42.75 -6.46 30.29
N LEU A 91 -43.29 -6.98 29.19
CA LEU A 91 -42.56 -7.31 27.98
C LEU A 91 -42.78 -6.23 26.94
N PHE A 92 -41.66 -5.75 26.39
CA PHE A 92 -41.63 -4.73 25.36
C PHE A 92 -41.01 -5.33 24.10
N LEU A 93 -41.52 -4.92 22.94
CA LEU A 93 -40.93 -5.23 21.65
C LEU A 93 -39.52 -4.60 21.59
N LYS A 94 -38.50 -5.45 21.48
CA LYS A 94 -37.12 -5.03 21.24
C LYS A 94 -37.04 -4.51 19.82
N THR A 95 -36.71 -3.24 19.62
CA THR A 95 -36.50 -2.72 18.26
C THR A 95 -35.39 -3.50 17.59
N ALA A 96 -35.69 -4.06 16.42
CA ALA A 96 -34.69 -4.54 15.51
C ALA A 96 -33.96 -3.30 15.02
N LYS A 97 -32.78 -3.05 15.57
CA LYS A 97 -31.81 -2.28 14.80
C LYS A 97 -31.48 -3.16 13.61
N ARG A 98 -31.42 -2.58 12.39
CA ARG A 98 -30.79 -3.29 11.27
C ARG A 98 -29.58 -4.01 11.80
N ASP A 99 -29.49 -5.31 11.53
CA ASP A 99 -28.20 -5.97 11.56
C ASP A 99 -27.31 -5.14 10.64
N ARG A 100 -26.45 -4.29 11.24
CA ARG A 100 -25.36 -3.61 10.56
C ARG A 100 -24.30 -4.66 10.22
N ALA A 101 -24.68 -5.70 9.49
CA ALA A 101 -23.78 -6.72 8.97
C ALA A 101 -22.72 -6.14 8.01
N HIS A 102 -22.82 -4.85 7.66
CA HIS A 102 -21.81 -4.08 6.93
C HIS A 102 -21.42 -2.77 7.63
N GLY A 103 -21.30 -2.82 8.97
CA GLY A 103 -20.84 -1.71 9.79
C GLY A 103 -19.45 -1.20 9.38
N LEU A 104 -19.33 0.12 9.35
CA LEU A 104 -18.09 0.92 9.38
C LEU A 104 -16.91 0.34 8.58
N GLY A 105 -16.71 0.83 7.35
CA GLY A 105 -15.58 0.44 6.51
C GLY A 105 -14.37 1.38 6.68
N SER A 106 -13.15 0.87 6.51
CA SER A 106 -11.96 1.67 6.32
C SER A 106 -11.51 1.54 4.87
N VAL A 107 -11.54 2.64 4.13
CA VAL A 107 -11.16 2.69 2.72
C VAL A 107 -9.85 3.45 2.57
N VAL A 108 -8.88 2.86 1.87
CA VAL A 108 -7.57 3.47 1.64
C VAL A 108 -7.34 3.69 0.15
N LEU A 109 -6.95 4.90 -0.21
CA LEU A 109 -6.63 5.28 -1.58
C LEU A 109 -5.18 5.70 -1.66
N PHE A 110 -4.39 4.96 -2.44
CA PHE A 110 -2.99 5.25 -2.66
C PHE A 110 -2.80 6.07 -3.94
N ASP A 111 -2.06 7.16 -3.82
CA ASP A 111 -1.46 7.84 -4.95
C ASP A 111 -0.35 6.97 -5.55
N SER A 112 -0.40 6.75 -6.86
CA SER A 112 0.63 6.04 -7.61
C SER A 112 1.36 6.89 -8.64
N GLY A 113 1.25 8.21 -8.54
CA GLY A 113 1.91 9.18 -9.39
C GLY A 113 3.43 9.22 -9.23
N PRO A 114 4.11 10.08 -10.02
CA PRO A 114 5.56 10.13 -10.10
C PRO A 114 6.25 10.46 -8.77
N ASP A 115 5.65 11.33 -7.96
CA ASP A 115 6.18 11.73 -6.65
C ASP A 115 6.15 10.59 -5.62
N GLN A 116 5.49 9.47 -5.93
CA GLN A 116 5.29 8.33 -5.03
C GLN A 116 6.03 7.07 -5.49
N LEU A 117 7.07 7.25 -6.31
CA LEU A 117 7.98 6.21 -6.75
C LEU A 117 9.21 6.13 -5.84
N GLY A 118 9.77 4.93 -5.68
CA GLY A 118 10.95 4.72 -4.83
C GLY A 118 10.61 4.60 -3.35
N SER A 119 11.31 5.35 -2.49
CA SER A 119 11.18 5.27 -1.03
C SER A 119 9.75 5.46 -0.49
N PRO A 120 8.93 6.39 -1.01
CA PRO A 120 7.53 6.54 -0.58
C PRO A 120 6.70 5.25 -0.69
N ARG A 121 6.99 4.41 -1.69
CA ARG A 121 6.27 3.14 -1.88
C ARG A 121 6.53 2.14 -0.75
N LEU A 122 7.67 2.21 -0.06
CA LEU A 122 7.94 1.42 1.14
C LEU A 122 7.07 1.87 2.31
N ALA A 123 6.86 3.18 2.46
CA ALA A 123 5.92 3.69 3.45
C ALA A 123 4.48 3.27 3.11
N HIS A 124 4.08 3.24 1.83
CA HIS A 124 2.75 2.74 1.43
C HIS A 124 2.52 1.29 1.87
N LEU A 125 3.51 0.41 1.70
CA LEU A 125 3.42 -0.98 2.19
C LEU A 125 3.23 -1.03 3.70
N ALA A 126 4.01 -0.26 4.46
CA ALA A 126 3.90 -0.23 5.91
C ALA A 126 2.54 0.35 6.36
N ILE A 127 2.05 1.42 5.71
CA ILE A 127 0.73 2.02 5.97
C ILE A 127 -0.38 1.01 5.69
N LEU A 128 -0.31 0.27 4.57
CA LEU A 128 -1.29 -0.77 4.24
C LEU A 128 -1.36 -1.83 5.34
N VAL A 129 -0.21 -2.35 5.79
CA VAL A 129 -0.13 -3.31 6.91
C VAL A 129 -0.75 -2.74 8.19
N VAL A 130 -0.47 -1.47 8.51
CA VAL A 130 -1.04 -0.78 9.68
C VAL A 130 -2.56 -0.67 9.60
N LEU A 131 -3.09 -0.23 8.46
CA LEU A 131 -4.52 0.02 8.30
C LEU A 131 -5.34 -1.27 8.21
N ILE A 132 -4.81 -2.33 7.57
CA ILE A 132 -5.43 -3.67 7.60
C ILE A 132 -5.57 -4.15 9.04
N ARG A 133 -4.48 -4.09 9.82
CA ARG A 133 -4.52 -4.51 11.22
C ARG A 133 -5.50 -3.66 12.03
N ARG A 134 -5.54 -2.35 11.76
CA ARG A 134 -6.42 -1.42 12.46
C ARG A 134 -7.89 -1.77 12.20
N ALA A 135 -8.25 -2.10 10.97
CA ALA A 135 -9.58 -2.58 10.62
C ALA A 135 -9.89 -3.95 11.24
N ASP A 136 -8.95 -4.92 11.15
CA ASP A 136 -9.06 -6.25 11.75
C ASP A 136 -9.38 -6.16 13.26
N ARG A 137 -8.68 -5.28 14.00
CA ARG A 137 -8.89 -5.10 15.46
C ARG A 137 -10.23 -4.49 15.80
N ALA A 138 -10.77 -3.65 14.92
CA ALA A 138 -12.09 -3.07 15.06
C ALA A 138 -13.21 -3.96 14.51
N ARG A 139 -12.86 -5.09 13.87
CA ARG A 139 -13.79 -5.94 13.09
C ARG A 139 -14.55 -5.13 12.04
N ALA A 140 -13.86 -4.15 11.46
CA ALA A 140 -14.36 -3.28 10.41
C ALA A 140 -14.07 -3.87 9.03
N ASN A 141 -14.91 -3.56 8.04
CA ASN A 141 -14.59 -3.88 6.65
C ASN A 141 -13.37 -3.08 6.21
N PHE A 142 -12.48 -3.70 5.43
CA PHE A 142 -11.31 -3.02 4.87
C PHE A 142 -11.35 -3.11 3.35
N ALA A 143 -11.04 -2.00 2.70
CA ALA A 143 -10.88 -1.95 1.26
C ALA A 143 -9.79 -0.95 0.88
N TRP A 144 -9.07 -1.21 -0.20
CA TRP A 144 -8.10 -0.26 -0.72
C TRP A 144 -7.94 -0.37 -2.23
N ARG A 145 -7.41 0.69 -2.84
CA ARG A 145 -7.02 0.74 -4.26
C ARG A 145 -6.09 1.92 -4.55
N THR A 146 -5.71 2.09 -5.80
CA THR A 146 -4.96 3.27 -6.27
C THR A 146 -5.87 4.31 -6.92
N LEU A 147 -5.60 5.61 -6.70
CA LEU A 147 -6.42 6.71 -7.22
C LEU A 147 -6.46 6.77 -8.74
N GLN A 148 -5.34 6.52 -9.41
CA GLN A 148 -5.19 6.69 -10.87
C GLN A 148 -5.88 5.60 -11.70
N ASN A 149 -6.40 4.55 -11.07
CA ASN A 149 -7.09 3.45 -11.74
C ASN A 149 -8.51 3.26 -11.16
N PRO A 150 -9.42 4.24 -11.33
CA PRO A 150 -10.74 4.21 -10.68
C PRO A 150 -11.65 3.08 -11.17
N GLY A 151 -11.36 2.49 -12.34
CA GLY A 151 -12.10 1.37 -12.92
C GLY A 151 -11.70 -0.01 -12.40
N LEU A 152 -10.63 -0.12 -11.61
CA LEU A 152 -10.25 -1.39 -10.99
C LEU A 152 -11.06 -1.63 -9.70
N PRO A 153 -11.36 -2.91 -9.39
CA PRO A 153 -12.06 -3.27 -8.16
C PRO A 153 -11.24 -2.91 -6.92
N PHE A 154 -11.93 -2.80 -5.79
CA PHE A 154 -11.24 -2.71 -4.51
C PHE A 154 -10.59 -4.04 -4.13
N LEU A 155 -9.45 -3.93 -3.47
CA LEU A 155 -8.74 -5.02 -2.84
C LEU A 155 -9.04 -4.99 -1.33
N HIS A 156 -8.96 -6.13 -0.65
CA HIS A 156 -9.50 -6.28 0.70
C HIS A 156 -8.48 -6.77 1.72
N GLY A 157 -7.28 -7.15 1.28
CA GLY A 157 -6.21 -7.61 2.15
C GLY A 157 -4.84 -7.13 1.70
N ALA A 158 -3.84 -7.94 2.03
CA ALA A 158 -2.45 -7.76 1.59
C ALA A 158 -1.86 -9.10 1.18
N SER A 159 -2.61 -9.91 0.42
CA SER A 159 -2.06 -11.11 -0.21
C SER A 159 -0.88 -10.78 -1.14
N GLU A 160 -0.14 -11.82 -1.55
CA GLU A 160 1.00 -11.67 -2.45
C GLU A 160 0.63 -10.88 -3.72
N SER A 161 -0.46 -11.27 -4.38
CA SER A 161 -0.98 -10.62 -5.58
C SER A 161 -1.40 -9.18 -5.32
N GLU A 162 -2.11 -8.91 -4.22
CA GLU A 162 -2.56 -7.56 -3.85
C GLU A 162 -1.37 -6.61 -3.59
N ILE A 163 -0.32 -7.09 -2.91
CA ILE A 163 0.91 -6.31 -2.73
C ILE A 163 1.61 -6.05 -4.07
N ILE A 164 1.68 -7.07 -4.94
CA ILE A 164 2.24 -6.90 -6.29
C ILE A 164 1.46 -5.85 -7.07
N GLU A 165 0.12 -5.82 -6.95
CA GLU A 165 -0.70 -4.78 -7.58
C GLU A 165 -0.35 -3.38 -7.08
N LEU A 166 -0.20 -3.18 -5.76
CA LEU A 166 0.24 -1.89 -5.22
C LEU A 166 1.61 -1.45 -5.77
N LEU A 167 2.55 -2.38 -5.88
CA LEU A 167 3.90 -2.09 -6.39
C LEU A 167 3.91 -1.83 -7.89
N ARG A 168 3.04 -2.48 -8.66
CA ARG A 168 2.94 -2.33 -10.12
C ARG A 168 2.10 -1.15 -10.57
N ALA A 169 1.29 -0.56 -9.70
CA ALA A 169 0.40 0.55 -10.03
C ALA A 169 1.09 1.88 -10.40
N ARG A 170 2.43 1.92 -10.46
CA ARG A 170 3.23 3.09 -10.87
C ARG A 170 2.69 3.71 -12.17
N THR A 171 2.56 5.03 -12.17
CA THR A 171 2.10 5.78 -13.33
C THR A 171 2.78 7.14 -13.41
N SER A 172 2.88 7.67 -14.63
CA SER A 172 3.33 9.05 -14.87
C SER A 172 2.20 10.07 -14.66
N ALA A 173 0.97 9.63 -14.43
CA ALA A 173 -0.17 10.49 -14.21
C ALA A 173 -0.18 11.04 -12.78
N ASN A 174 -0.19 12.37 -12.65
CA ASN A 174 -0.46 13.04 -11.38
C ASN A 174 -1.92 12.90 -10.99
N VAL A 175 -2.21 12.98 -9.69
CA VAL A 175 -3.58 13.07 -9.20
C VAL A 175 -4.25 14.39 -9.64
N SER A 176 -5.52 14.30 -10.04
CA SER A 176 -6.39 15.43 -10.40
C SER A 176 -7.60 15.52 -9.48
N ASP A 177 -8.21 16.70 -9.41
CA ASP A 177 -9.44 16.93 -8.64
C ASP A 177 -10.59 16.02 -9.09
N SER A 178 -10.69 15.74 -10.41
CA SER A 178 -11.72 14.83 -10.94
C SER A 178 -11.60 13.42 -10.39
N MET A 179 -10.38 12.87 -10.29
CA MET A 179 -10.15 11.54 -9.72
C MET A 179 -10.57 11.46 -8.25
N LEU A 180 -10.42 12.56 -7.51
CA LEU A 180 -10.79 12.62 -6.10
C LEU A 180 -12.29 12.86 -5.91
N ASN A 181 -12.88 13.80 -6.65
CA ASN A 181 -14.29 14.14 -6.58
C ASN A 181 -15.18 12.96 -6.96
N ASP A 182 -14.83 12.22 -8.03
CA ASP A 182 -15.54 11.01 -8.42
C ASP A 182 -15.61 9.98 -7.29
N TRP A 183 -14.60 9.96 -6.42
CA TRP A 183 -14.55 9.03 -5.31
C TRP A 183 -15.25 9.58 -4.05
N ILE A 184 -15.00 10.84 -3.67
CA ILE A 184 -15.64 11.45 -2.50
C ILE A 184 -17.15 11.51 -2.70
N LEU A 185 -17.64 11.86 -3.90
CA LEU A 185 -19.06 11.89 -4.21
C LEU A 185 -19.70 10.50 -4.06
N ARG A 186 -19.10 9.45 -4.62
CA ARG A 186 -19.59 8.07 -4.47
C ARG A 186 -19.63 7.59 -3.02
N SER A 187 -18.64 8.01 -2.22
CA SER A 187 -18.57 7.66 -0.79
C SER A 187 -19.64 8.39 0.03
N LEU A 188 -19.98 9.63 -0.32
CA LEU A 188 -21.03 10.40 0.33
C LEU A 188 -22.43 9.92 -0.08
N GLU A 189 -22.63 9.52 -1.34
CA GLU A 189 -23.92 9.02 -1.86
C GLU A 189 -24.37 7.70 -1.22
N THR A 190 -23.43 6.84 -0.81
CA THR A 190 -23.75 5.54 -0.24
C THR A 190 -24.20 5.60 1.23
N ASN A 191 -24.17 6.78 1.86
CA ASN A 191 -24.49 7.02 3.29
C ASN A 191 -23.89 5.98 4.25
N ARG A 192 -22.76 5.39 3.86
CA ARG A 192 -22.01 4.45 4.69
C ARG A 192 -21.09 5.23 5.60
N SER A 193 -21.02 4.86 6.87
CA SER A 193 -20.03 5.40 7.80
C SER A 193 -18.65 4.83 7.44
N GLU A 194 -18.04 5.24 6.34
CA GLU A 194 -16.69 4.81 5.95
C GLU A 194 -15.65 5.83 6.39
N GLU A 195 -14.59 5.35 7.01
CA GLU A 195 -13.42 6.16 7.27
C GLU A 195 -12.45 6.08 6.09
N ILE A 196 -12.10 7.26 5.59
CA ILE A 196 -11.42 7.43 4.33
C ILE A 196 -9.98 7.83 4.60
N TRP A 197 -9.03 7.12 3.99
CA TRP A 197 -7.61 7.42 4.04
C TRP A 197 -7.07 7.74 2.65
N LEU A 198 -6.53 8.94 2.51
CA LEU A 198 -5.79 9.35 1.32
C LEU A 198 -4.28 9.27 1.61
N VAL A 199 -3.57 8.43 0.89
CA VAL A 199 -2.13 8.21 1.08
C VAL A 199 -1.39 8.67 -0.17
N GLY A 200 -0.53 9.68 -0.06
CA GLY A 200 0.18 10.22 -1.21
C GLY A 200 1.05 11.43 -0.88
N GLY A 201 1.53 12.10 -1.92
CA GLY A 201 2.41 13.27 -1.77
C GLY A 201 1.67 14.58 -1.52
N GLU A 202 2.43 15.67 -1.46
CA GLU A 202 1.93 17.04 -1.27
C GLU A 202 0.77 17.40 -2.21
N ARG A 203 0.84 17.03 -3.49
CA ARG A 203 -0.21 17.37 -4.47
C ARG A 203 -1.58 16.82 -4.08
N LEU A 204 -1.66 15.55 -3.66
CA LEU A 204 -2.93 14.94 -3.19
C LEU A 204 -3.44 15.67 -1.94
N HIS A 205 -2.53 16.12 -1.08
CA HIS A 205 -2.88 16.82 0.16
C HIS A 205 -3.40 18.23 -0.12
N GLN A 206 -2.89 18.91 -1.13
CA GLN A 206 -3.37 20.25 -1.51
C GLN A 206 -4.81 20.23 -2.03
N ILE A 207 -5.17 19.21 -2.82
CA ILE A 207 -6.50 19.12 -3.45
C ILE A 207 -7.55 18.38 -2.59
N SER A 208 -7.15 17.78 -1.47
CA SER A 208 -8.05 16.95 -0.66
C SER A 208 -8.75 17.71 0.46
N PRO A 209 -10.07 17.50 0.68
CA PRO A 209 -10.82 18.16 1.73
C PRO A 209 -10.51 17.51 3.09
N HIS A 210 -9.55 18.10 3.80
CA HIS A 210 -9.07 17.60 5.10
C HIS A 210 -10.14 17.43 6.18
N HIS A 211 -11.30 18.09 6.07
CA HIS A 211 -12.39 18.03 7.05
C HIS A 211 -13.28 16.78 6.92
N VAL A 212 -13.15 16.00 5.85
CA VAL A 212 -13.94 14.77 5.62
C VAL A 212 -13.06 13.52 5.66
N VAL A 213 -11.80 13.62 5.22
CA VAL A 213 -10.92 12.47 5.02
C VAL A 213 -9.69 12.52 5.92
N SER A 214 -9.20 11.35 6.32
CA SER A 214 -7.87 11.22 6.91
C SER A 214 -6.82 11.22 5.81
N ARG A 215 -5.69 11.89 6.06
CA ARG A 215 -4.61 12.07 5.08
C ARG A 215 -3.31 11.54 5.64
N VAL A 216 -2.54 10.86 4.80
CA VAL A 216 -1.18 10.44 5.09
C VAL A 216 -0.28 10.98 3.99
N LYS A 217 0.54 11.96 4.35
CA LYS A 217 1.48 12.60 3.46
C LYS A 217 2.75 11.79 3.48
N VAL A 218 3.27 11.43 2.31
CA VAL A 218 4.48 10.64 2.19
C VAL A 218 5.45 11.36 1.26
N ASP A 219 6.54 11.86 1.84
CA ASP A 219 7.60 12.57 1.12
C ASP A 219 8.94 11.87 1.32
N ASP A 220 9.72 11.75 0.25
CA ASP A 220 11.11 11.29 0.33
C ASP A 220 11.99 12.41 0.92
N VAL A 221 12.91 12.06 1.82
CA VAL A 221 13.85 13.03 2.40
C VAL A 221 15.08 13.12 1.49
N LEU A 222 15.17 14.19 0.72
CA LEU A 222 16.20 14.38 -0.32
C LEU A 222 17.56 14.89 0.20
N GLU A 223 17.93 14.54 1.43
CA GLU A 223 19.22 14.91 2.02
C GLU A 223 20.30 13.88 1.66
N PRO A 224 21.49 14.29 1.19
CA PRO A 224 22.57 13.36 0.87
C PRO A 224 22.91 12.46 2.06
N GLN A 225 23.06 11.15 1.81
CA GLN A 225 23.37 10.11 2.80
C GLN A 225 22.28 9.85 3.86
N VAL A 226 21.21 10.63 3.89
CA VAL A 226 20.03 10.37 4.71
C VAL A 226 19.09 9.46 3.92
N ARG A 227 18.67 8.36 4.52
CA ARG A 227 17.74 7.39 3.91
C ARG A 227 16.46 7.37 4.73
N GLN A 228 15.66 8.39 4.55
CA GLN A 228 14.44 8.55 5.34
C GLN A 228 13.24 8.89 4.46
N VAL A 229 12.07 8.45 4.92
CA VAL A 229 10.78 8.92 4.41
C VAL A 229 10.08 9.68 5.52
N SER A 230 9.54 10.84 5.19
CA SER A 230 8.70 11.62 6.09
C SER A 230 7.25 11.22 5.89
N VAL A 231 6.59 10.83 6.98
CA VAL A 231 5.16 10.50 7.00
C VAL A 231 4.44 11.48 7.92
N GLU A 232 3.48 12.23 7.37
CA GLU A 232 2.61 13.11 8.15
C GLU A 232 1.16 12.61 8.12
N ILE A 233 0.59 12.34 9.28
CA ILE A 233 -0.77 11.83 9.44
C ILE A 233 -1.66 12.95 9.94
N GLN A 234 -2.74 13.25 9.22
CA GLN A 234 -3.73 14.24 9.62
C GLN A 234 -5.13 13.63 9.60
N ARG A 235 -5.86 13.84 10.69
CA ARG A 235 -7.25 13.41 10.87
C ARG A 235 -8.20 14.59 10.67
N PRO A 236 -9.47 14.37 10.29
CA PRO A 236 -10.44 15.46 10.11
C PRO A 236 -10.56 16.46 11.27
N LYS A 237 -10.48 15.97 12.51
CA LYS A 237 -10.57 16.79 13.74
C LYS A 237 -9.31 16.73 14.60
N GLY A 238 -8.17 16.28 14.04
CA GLY A 238 -6.94 16.03 14.78
C GLY A 238 -5.78 16.91 14.33
N ARG A 239 -4.82 17.13 15.25
CA ARG A 239 -3.56 17.78 14.90
C ARG A 239 -2.69 16.86 14.02
N PRO A 240 -1.94 17.40 13.06
CA PRO A 240 -1.01 16.60 12.26
C PRO A 240 0.05 15.96 13.15
N ARG A 241 0.38 14.70 12.88
CA ARG A 241 1.48 13.97 13.52
C ARG A 241 2.50 13.58 12.47
N ARG A 242 3.73 14.08 12.61
CA ARG A 242 4.83 13.78 11.69
C ARG A 242 5.77 12.76 12.29
N VAL A 243 6.22 11.82 11.47
CA VAL A 243 7.15 10.76 11.82
C VAL A 243 8.20 10.60 10.73
N LEU A 244 9.46 10.46 11.12
CA LEU A 244 10.55 10.12 10.22
C LEU A 244 10.82 8.61 10.28
N LEU A 245 10.94 8.01 9.10
CA LEU A 245 11.11 6.58 8.91
C LEU A 245 12.50 6.30 8.36
N ASP A 246 13.36 5.69 9.17
CA ASP A 246 14.67 5.19 8.73
C ASP A 246 14.47 3.99 7.82
N LEU A 247 14.95 4.09 6.58
CA LEU A 247 14.82 3.01 5.60
C LEU A 247 15.87 1.92 5.83
N PRO A 248 15.51 0.65 5.56
CA PRO A 248 16.47 -0.45 5.51
C PRO A 248 17.58 -0.23 4.48
N ASP A 249 18.54 -1.16 4.46
CA ASP A 249 19.60 -1.12 3.45
C ASP A 249 19.06 -1.14 2.02
N ASN A 250 19.77 -0.43 1.13
CA ASN A 250 19.32 -0.21 -0.26
C ASN A 250 19.02 -1.51 -1.00
N GLY A 251 19.78 -2.59 -0.73
CA GLY A 251 19.52 -3.90 -1.33
C GLY A 251 18.19 -4.52 -0.89
N VAL A 252 17.82 -4.32 0.38
CA VAL A 252 16.54 -4.78 0.94
C VAL A 252 15.40 -3.93 0.41
N CYS A 253 15.56 -2.59 0.38
CA CYS A 253 14.61 -1.66 -0.22
C CYS A 253 14.35 -1.98 -1.71
N ALA A 254 15.42 -2.18 -2.49
CA ALA A 254 15.30 -2.54 -3.90
C ALA A 254 14.60 -3.90 -4.09
N ARG A 255 14.88 -4.88 -3.22
CA ARG A 255 14.19 -6.18 -3.25
C ARG A 255 12.71 -6.02 -2.93
N LEU A 256 12.35 -5.29 -1.87
CA LEU A 256 10.97 -5.01 -1.51
C LEU A 256 10.16 -4.38 -2.65
N LEU A 257 10.78 -3.45 -3.39
CA LEU A 257 10.10 -2.72 -4.46
C LEU A 257 10.04 -3.49 -5.79
N ARG A 258 11.02 -4.35 -6.07
CA ARG A 258 11.14 -5.03 -7.37
C ARG A 258 10.65 -6.47 -7.33
N ASP A 259 11.06 -7.22 -6.32
CA ASP A 259 10.80 -8.66 -6.22
C ASP A 259 10.75 -9.13 -4.75
N PRO A 260 9.68 -8.77 -4.03
CA PRO A 260 9.56 -9.08 -2.60
C PRO A 260 9.42 -10.57 -2.30
N TYR A 261 9.05 -11.40 -3.28
CA TYR A 261 8.72 -12.83 -3.06
C TYR A 261 9.74 -13.80 -3.65
N GLN A 262 10.65 -13.34 -4.51
CA GLN A 262 11.74 -14.19 -4.97
C GLN A 262 12.63 -14.60 -3.79
N VAL A 263 12.64 -15.91 -3.55
CA VAL A 263 13.47 -16.55 -2.55
C VAL A 263 14.91 -16.51 -3.03
N ARG A 264 15.80 -15.91 -2.23
CA ARG A 264 17.25 -16.01 -2.46
C ARG A 264 17.66 -17.48 -2.29
N VAL A 265 17.73 -18.23 -3.38
CA VAL A 265 18.54 -19.44 -3.43
C VAL A 265 19.97 -18.98 -3.69
N SER A 266 20.74 -18.71 -2.63
CA SER A 266 22.17 -18.53 -2.76
C SER A 266 22.82 -19.90 -3.00
N ILE A 267 22.87 -20.33 -4.26
CA ILE A 267 23.94 -21.23 -4.69
C ILE A 267 25.15 -20.33 -4.91
N PRO A 268 26.25 -20.48 -4.16
CA PRO A 268 27.50 -19.83 -4.52
C PRO A 268 27.87 -20.34 -5.92
N ARG A 269 27.61 -19.55 -6.95
CA ARG A 269 28.23 -19.77 -8.24
C ARG A 269 29.71 -19.49 -8.00
N LYS A 270 30.52 -20.54 -7.92
CA LYS A 270 31.96 -20.43 -8.14
C LYS A 270 32.12 -19.66 -9.45
N LEU A 271 32.48 -18.39 -9.36
CA LEU A 271 32.97 -17.64 -10.50
C LEU A 271 34.19 -18.44 -10.98
N SER A 272 34.06 -19.09 -12.14
CA SER A 272 35.24 -19.58 -12.85
C SER A 272 36.14 -18.36 -13.05
N THR A 273 37.31 -18.40 -12.42
CA THR A 273 38.47 -17.51 -12.61
C THR A 273 38.18 -16.32 -13.52
N MET A 274 37.89 -15.19 -12.88
CA MET A 274 37.65 -13.90 -13.52
C MET A 274 38.88 -13.56 -14.37
N VAL A 275 38.77 -13.72 -15.69
CA VAL A 275 39.72 -13.11 -16.63
C VAL A 275 39.60 -11.61 -16.40
N ARG A 276 40.71 -10.94 -16.06
CA ARG A 276 40.76 -9.48 -15.88
C ARG A 276 40.27 -8.84 -17.19
N SER A 277 39.03 -8.37 -17.21
CA SER A 277 38.50 -7.62 -18.34
C SER A 277 38.92 -6.16 -18.18
N SER A 278 39.68 -5.66 -19.13
CA SER A 278 40.09 -4.25 -19.21
C SER A 278 39.12 -3.53 -20.16
N GLY A 279 38.83 -2.25 -19.96
CA GLY A 279 38.04 -1.46 -20.92
C GLY A 279 36.60 -1.93 -21.11
N LEU A 280 35.70 -1.49 -20.22
CA LEU A 280 34.26 -1.60 -20.42
C LEU A 280 33.74 -0.38 -21.20
N ILE A 281 33.11 -0.60 -22.35
CA ILE A 281 32.57 0.46 -23.20
C ILE A 281 31.12 0.15 -23.56
N PHE A 282 30.22 1.10 -23.34
CA PHE A 282 28.84 1.00 -23.83
C PHE A 282 28.77 1.39 -25.31
N ALA A 283 28.00 0.63 -26.08
CA ALA A 283 27.63 1.02 -27.44
C ALA A 283 26.81 2.31 -27.41
N HIS A 284 26.93 3.12 -28.46
CA HIS A 284 26.06 4.27 -28.64
C HIS A 284 24.59 3.82 -28.65
N GLY A 285 23.79 4.38 -27.74
CA GLY A 285 22.40 3.95 -27.48
C GLY A 285 22.20 2.96 -26.32
N GLY A 286 23.26 2.54 -25.61
CA GLY A 286 23.16 1.82 -24.33
C GLY A 286 22.69 0.36 -24.38
N ARG A 287 22.34 -0.15 -25.57
CA ARG A 287 21.77 -1.50 -25.76
C ARG A 287 22.79 -2.63 -25.76
N ARG A 288 24.09 -2.32 -25.76
CA ARG A 288 25.18 -3.30 -25.68
C ARG A 288 26.33 -2.79 -24.83
N LEU A 289 26.93 -3.69 -24.07
CA LEU A 289 28.16 -3.50 -23.33
C LEU A 289 29.27 -4.33 -23.99
N PHE A 290 30.41 -3.71 -24.25
CA PHE A 290 31.61 -4.37 -24.75
C PHE A 290 32.67 -4.45 -23.66
N ALA A 291 33.39 -5.56 -23.62
CA ALA A 291 34.51 -5.79 -22.72
C ALA A 291 35.64 -6.48 -23.47
N THR A 292 36.89 -6.08 -23.28
CA THR A 292 38.02 -6.89 -23.75
C THR A 292 38.47 -7.83 -22.65
N THR A 293 38.64 -9.10 -22.98
CA THR A 293 39.22 -10.10 -22.09
C THR A 293 40.75 -9.99 -22.14
N GLY A 294 41.43 -10.46 -21.08
CA GLY A 294 42.90 -10.42 -20.99
C GLY A 294 43.63 -11.23 -22.07
N ASP A 295 42.91 -12.02 -22.87
CA ASP A 295 43.41 -12.74 -24.05
C ASP A 295 43.22 -11.95 -25.37
N GLY A 296 42.79 -10.68 -25.31
CA GLY A 296 42.59 -9.81 -26.48
C GLY A 296 41.24 -9.99 -27.19
N THR A 297 40.36 -10.85 -26.70
CA THR A 297 39.05 -11.08 -27.32
C THR A 297 38.03 -10.00 -26.94
N LEU A 298 37.18 -9.57 -27.88
CA LEU A 298 36.09 -8.63 -27.61
C LEU A 298 34.81 -9.40 -27.29
N MET A 299 34.29 -9.21 -26.07
CA MET A 299 32.99 -9.73 -25.67
C MET A 299 31.91 -8.66 -25.83
N SER A 300 30.74 -9.05 -26.34
CA SER A 300 29.56 -8.19 -26.45
C SER A 300 28.39 -8.77 -25.66
N PHE A 301 27.86 -8.00 -24.74
CA PHE A 301 26.73 -8.34 -23.89
C PHE A 301 25.53 -7.49 -24.30
N PRO A 302 24.39 -8.09 -24.67
CA PRO A 302 23.16 -7.33 -24.86
C PRO A 302 22.68 -6.79 -23.50
N VAL A 303 22.37 -5.51 -23.46
CA VAL A 303 21.80 -4.85 -22.28
C VAL A 303 20.29 -4.78 -22.52
N PRO A 304 19.47 -5.48 -21.72
CA PRO A 304 18.03 -5.48 -21.90
C PRO A 304 17.44 -4.08 -21.62
N ASN A 305 16.37 -3.75 -22.34
CA ASN A 305 15.66 -2.48 -22.15
C ASN A 305 14.74 -2.51 -20.92
N SER A 306 14.41 -3.70 -20.43
CA SER A 306 13.64 -3.92 -19.22
C SER A 306 14.39 -4.90 -18.29
N PRO A 307 14.39 -4.68 -16.97
CA PRO A 307 14.91 -5.65 -16.01
C PRO A 307 14.22 -7.03 -16.04
N TRP A 308 13.05 -7.12 -16.70
CA TRP A 308 12.28 -8.35 -16.87
C TRP A 308 12.56 -9.07 -18.19
N ASP A 309 13.29 -8.42 -19.11
CA ASP A 309 13.71 -9.09 -20.34
C ASP A 309 14.86 -10.03 -20.02
N THR A 310 14.82 -11.24 -20.58
CA THR A 310 15.95 -12.15 -20.48
C THR A 310 17.13 -11.53 -21.24
N PRO A 311 18.28 -11.29 -20.59
CA PRO A 311 19.45 -10.80 -21.30
C PRO A 311 19.83 -11.82 -22.38
N GLY A 312 19.95 -11.36 -23.62
CA GLY A 312 20.36 -12.22 -24.73
C GLY A 312 21.76 -12.81 -24.52
N ASN A 313 22.11 -13.82 -25.32
CA ASN A 313 23.41 -14.47 -25.20
C ASN A 313 24.57 -13.52 -25.54
N ALA A 314 25.62 -13.57 -24.72
CA ALA A 314 26.86 -12.87 -25.01
C ALA A 314 27.51 -13.43 -26.28
N LYS A 315 28.04 -12.55 -27.14
CA LYS A 315 28.78 -12.95 -28.34
C LYS A 315 30.26 -12.61 -28.20
N ARG A 316 31.11 -13.53 -28.64
CA ARG A 316 32.57 -13.40 -28.68
C ARG A 316 33.00 -12.99 -30.09
N HIS A 317 33.84 -11.97 -30.18
CA HIS A 317 34.42 -11.49 -31.43
C HIS A 317 35.95 -11.56 -31.31
N THR A 318 36.58 -12.25 -32.25
CA THR A 318 38.04 -12.27 -32.36
C THR A 318 38.44 -10.99 -33.09
N LEU A 319 39.21 -10.13 -32.43
CA LEU A 319 39.79 -8.96 -33.09
C LEU A 319 41.04 -9.41 -33.83
N ASP A 320 40.93 -9.60 -35.14
CA ASP A 320 42.10 -9.85 -35.98
C ASP A 320 42.73 -8.50 -36.33
N PHE A 321 43.66 -8.04 -35.49
CA PHE A 321 44.28 -6.71 -35.60
C PHE A 321 45.04 -6.49 -36.92
N ALA A 322 45.22 -7.52 -37.76
CA ALA A 322 45.88 -7.44 -39.05
C ALA A 322 44.93 -7.35 -40.27
N ALA A 323 43.61 -7.55 -40.12
CA ALA A 323 42.72 -7.69 -41.29
C ALA A 323 41.55 -6.68 -41.36
N ASP A 324 41.11 -6.09 -40.24
CA ASP A 324 39.83 -5.34 -40.22
C ASP A 324 39.94 -3.80 -40.28
N ILE A 325 41.16 -3.24 -40.34
CA ILE A 325 41.32 -1.78 -40.59
C ILE A 325 40.96 -1.40 -42.05
N LEU A 326 40.76 -2.37 -42.96
CA LEU A 326 40.45 -2.11 -44.38
C LEU A 326 39.07 -2.60 -44.87
N ARG A 327 38.13 -2.98 -43.97
CA ARG A 327 36.78 -3.42 -44.39
C ARG A 327 35.63 -2.78 -43.64
N TRP A 328 35.72 -1.48 -43.37
CA TRP A 328 34.55 -0.67 -43.04
C TRP A 328 34.24 0.33 -44.16
N GLU A 329 33.52 -0.13 -45.20
CA GLU A 329 32.84 0.74 -46.16
C GLU A 329 31.55 1.29 -45.53
N GLY A 330 31.70 2.21 -44.58
CA GLY A 330 30.62 3.03 -44.06
C GLY A 330 30.98 4.49 -44.27
N LYS A 331 30.21 5.22 -45.10
CA LYS A 331 30.39 6.66 -45.31
C LYS A 331 30.47 7.38 -43.96
N LEU A 332 31.62 7.98 -43.66
CA LEU A 332 31.76 8.92 -42.54
C LEU A 332 30.84 10.13 -42.81
N PRO A 333 30.07 10.60 -41.81
CA PRO A 333 29.39 11.89 -41.89
C PRO A 333 30.43 13.00 -41.93
N SER A 334 30.29 13.93 -42.86
CA SER A 334 31.14 15.12 -42.98
C SER A 334 31.05 15.96 -41.69
N GLY A 335 32.18 16.15 -41.00
CA GLY A 335 32.30 17.20 -39.97
C GLY A 335 32.93 16.83 -38.63
N TRP A 336 33.82 15.82 -38.55
CA TRP A 336 34.60 15.57 -37.32
C TRP A 336 36.08 15.90 -37.53
N PRO A 337 36.71 16.69 -36.63
CA PRO A 337 38.10 17.08 -36.77
C PRO A 337 39.04 15.91 -36.44
N LEU A 338 40.06 15.73 -37.27
CA LEU A 338 41.18 14.84 -37.03
C LEU A 338 42.02 15.38 -35.85
N LEU A 339 41.97 14.68 -34.71
CA LEU A 339 43.01 14.81 -33.68
C LEU A 339 44.24 14.05 -34.18
N SER A 340 45.19 14.78 -34.75
CA SER A 340 46.57 14.34 -34.92
C SER A 340 47.32 14.48 -33.58
N SER A 341 47.85 13.37 -33.07
CA SER A 341 48.93 13.35 -32.05
C SER A 341 50.29 13.48 -32.76
N PRO A 342 51.36 13.98 -32.11
CA PRO A 342 51.76 13.74 -30.72
C PRO A 342 51.12 14.67 -29.68
#